data_AF-A0AA47NWB3-F1
#
_entry.id   AF-A0AA47NWB3-F1
#
_cell.length_a   1.000
_cell.length_b   1.000
_cell.length_c   1.000
_cell.angle_alpha   90.00
_cell.angle_beta   90.00
_cell.angle_gamma   90.00
#
_symmetry.space_group_name_H-M   'P 1'
#
loop_
_entity.id
_entity.type
_entity.pdbx_description
1 polymer ?
#
loop_
_entity_poly.entity_id
_entity_poly.type
_entity_poly.pdbx_seq_one_letter_code
_entity_poly.pdbx_strand_id
1 'polypeptide(L)'
;MDPDHSDAGRGGERMEEDEFACAGMLRVSLASQHLAVEKIFRVSFGIGRDDAPHNDGQMWLNLRGASHNVAAAKLFVRGLVNEEQQQEVSYPSVLHCVFCGARGLFMDCLIRNTSAHILVCIELSFVLLGD
;
A
#
# COMPACT_ATOMS: atom_id res chain seq x y z
N MET A 1 -15.90 -18.98 44.03
CA MET A 1 -14.55 -19.45 43.70
C MET A 1 -14.70 -20.58 42.70
N ASP A 2 -14.45 -20.51 41.39
CA ASP A 2 -14.28 -19.47 40.36
C ASP A 2 -14.58 -20.24 39.05
N PRO A 3 -15.29 -19.68 38.06
CA PRO A 3 -15.36 -20.29 36.74
C PRO A 3 -14.15 -19.84 35.92
N ASP A 4 -13.36 -20.82 35.45
CA ASP A 4 -12.22 -20.62 34.56
C ASP A 4 -12.70 -20.09 33.20
N HIS A 5 -12.65 -18.77 33.03
CA HIS A 5 -12.80 -18.11 31.76
C HIS A 5 -11.43 -18.12 31.08
N SER A 6 -11.17 -19.15 30.28
CA SER A 6 -10.00 -19.17 29.40
C SER A 6 -10.17 -18.08 28.34
N ASP A 7 -9.53 -16.94 28.62
CA ASP A 7 -9.35 -15.79 27.76
C ASP A 7 -8.73 -16.26 26.43
N ALA A 8 -9.52 -16.20 25.36
CA ALA A 8 -9.08 -16.51 24.02
C ALA A 8 -7.96 -15.53 23.67
N GLY A 9 -6.74 -16.06 23.56
CA GLY A 9 -5.52 -15.32 23.28
C GLY A 9 -5.76 -14.25 22.21
N ARG A 10 -5.82 -13.00 22.67
CA ARG A 10 -5.71 -11.81 21.86
C ARG A 10 -4.34 -11.87 21.19
N GLY A 11 -4.29 -12.47 20.01
CA GLY A 11 -3.12 -12.48 19.15
C GLY A 11 -2.75 -11.03 18.88
N GLY A 12 -1.85 -10.48 19.70
CA GLY A 12 -1.33 -9.14 19.53
C GLY A 12 -0.67 -9.10 18.18
N GLU A 13 -1.24 -8.34 17.25
CA GLU A 13 -0.64 -8.12 15.94
C GLU A 13 0.79 -7.61 16.18
N ARG A 14 1.78 -8.38 15.71
CA ARG A 14 3.18 -8.02 15.88
C ARG A 14 3.41 -6.70 15.16
N MET A 15 3.76 -5.67 15.92
CA MET A 15 4.14 -4.38 15.36
C MET A 15 5.55 -4.50 14.80
N GLU A 16 5.72 -4.04 13.56
CA GLU A 16 6.98 -4.09 12.82
C GLU A 16 7.27 -2.72 12.23
N GLU A 17 8.57 -2.50 12.01
CA GLU A 17 9.14 -1.34 11.35
C GLU A 17 10.09 -1.86 10.27
N ASP A 18 9.92 -1.37 9.04
CA ASP A 18 10.69 -1.79 7.87
C ASP A 18 11.20 -0.57 7.12
N GLU A 19 12.52 -0.53 6.90
CA GLU A 19 13.20 0.54 6.18
C GLU A 19 13.81 0.01 4.88
N PHE A 20 13.63 0.79 3.81
CA PHE A 20 14.16 0.44 2.49
C PHE A 20 14.48 1.69 1.67
N ALA A 21 15.44 1.55 0.76
CA ALA A 21 15.88 2.64 -0.11
C ALA A 21 15.15 2.61 -1.47
N CYS A 22 14.95 3.79 -2.06
CA CYS A 22 14.48 3.96 -3.44
C CYS A 22 15.11 5.20 -4.08
N ALA A 23 14.94 5.39 -5.38
CA ALA A 23 15.50 6.54 -6.08
C ALA A 23 14.88 7.86 -5.57
N GLY A 24 15.71 8.84 -5.21
CA GLY A 24 15.26 10.13 -4.67
C GLY A 24 14.37 10.92 -5.62
N MET A 25 14.51 10.70 -6.93
CA MET A 25 13.64 11.30 -7.97
C MET A 25 12.16 10.91 -7.83
N LEU A 26 11.84 9.79 -7.16
CA LEU A 26 10.47 9.30 -6.97
C LEU A 26 9.76 9.96 -5.77
N ARG A 27 10.43 10.88 -5.07
CA ARG A 27 9.89 11.58 -3.88
C ARG A 27 8.53 12.22 -4.14
N VAL A 28 8.39 12.95 -5.23
CA VAL A 28 7.15 13.68 -5.55
C VAL A 28 6.01 12.69 -5.80
N SER A 29 6.27 11.63 -6.57
CA SER A 29 5.31 10.57 -6.85
C SER A 29 4.84 9.87 -5.56
N LEU A 30 5.79 9.47 -4.70
CA LEU A 30 5.46 8.80 -3.43
C LEU A 30 4.78 9.74 -2.42
N ALA A 31 5.14 11.01 -2.41
CA ALA A 31 4.45 12.02 -1.59
C ALA A 31 2.98 12.17 -2.01
N SER A 32 2.66 12.07 -3.30
CA SER A 32 1.26 12.08 -3.79
C SER A 32 0.45 10.88 -3.30
N GLN A 33 1.12 9.74 -3.07
CA GLN A 33 0.50 8.48 -2.62
C GLN A 33 0.52 8.30 -1.09
N HIS A 34 1.15 9.22 -0.35
CA HIS A 34 1.40 9.07 1.09
C HIS A 34 0.13 8.77 1.88
N LEU A 35 -0.91 9.60 1.72
CA LEU A 35 -2.19 9.39 2.41
C LEU A 35 -2.88 8.10 2.01
N ALA A 36 -2.73 7.68 0.74
CA ALA A 36 -3.32 6.43 0.26
C ALA A 36 -2.64 5.23 0.91
N VAL A 37 -1.30 5.21 0.97
CA VAL A 37 -0.53 4.13 1.63
C VAL A 37 -0.92 4.00 3.09
N GLU A 38 -0.92 5.09 3.85
CA GLU A 38 -1.27 5.06 5.28
C GLU A 38 -2.70 4.61 5.53
N LYS A 39 -3.66 5.11 4.74
CA LYS A 39 -5.09 4.78 4.87
C LYS A 39 -5.38 3.34 4.46
N ILE A 40 -4.88 2.91 3.31
CA ILE A 40 -5.21 1.60 2.72
C ILE A 40 -4.55 0.51 3.56
N PHE A 41 -3.26 0.62 3.85
CA PHE A 41 -2.53 -0.42 4.55
C PHE A 41 -2.55 -0.26 6.08
N ARG A 42 -3.07 0.85 6.63
CA ARG A 42 -3.11 1.11 8.08
C ARG A 42 -1.71 1.07 8.71
N VAL A 43 -0.78 1.73 8.03
CA VAL A 43 0.63 1.89 8.44
C VAL A 43 0.94 3.37 8.59
N SER A 44 1.99 3.70 9.33
CA SER A 44 2.68 4.98 9.19
C SER A 44 3.70 4.87 8.07
N PHE A 45 3.76 5.87 7.19
CA PHE A 45 4.68 5.90 6.05
C PHE A 45 5.59 7.11 6.14
N GLY A 46 6.89 6.88 6.37
CA GLY A 46 7.91 7.92 6.41
C GLY A 46 8.65 8.01 5.08
N ILE A 47 8.76 9.22 4.53
CA ILE A 47 9.63 9.53 3.39
C ILE A 47 10.77 10.41 3.93
N GLY A 48 11.96 9.83 4.05
CA GLY A 48 13.13 10.48 4.66
C GLY A 48 13.42 11.85 4.05
N ARG A 49 13.82 12.83 4.88
CA ARG A 49 14.27 14.14 4.41
C ARG A 49 15.77 14.12 4.10
N ASP A 50 16.14 15.03 3.21
CA ASP A 50 17.44 15.17 2.57
C ASP A 50 18.51 15.73 3.52
N ASP A 51 18.71 15.09 4.68
CA ASP A 51 19.60 15.59 5.74
C ASP A 51 20.92 14.79 5.84
N ALA A 52 21.23 13.94 4.86
CA ALA A 52 22.57 13.42 4.67
C ALA A 52 22.82 13.12 3.18
N PRO A 53 23.91 13.67 2.57
CA PRO A 53 24.27 13.37 1.19
C PRO A 53 24.70 11.91 1.12
N HIS A 54 23.76 11.01 0.79
CA HIS A 54 24.13 9.70 0.31
C HIS A 54 24.51 9.89 -1.15
N ASN A 55 25.76 9.55 -1.49
CA ASN A 55 26.41 9.82 -2.78
C ASN A 55 25.73 9.13 -3.99
N ASP A 56 24.64 8.39 -3.76
CA ASP A 56 24.04 7.47 -4.73
C ASP A 56 22.65 7.91 -5.21
N GLY A 57 22.16 9.10 -4.80
CA GLY A 57 20.87 9.63 -5.26
C GLY A 57 19.63 8.88 -4.75
N GLN A 58 19.79 8.08 -3.69
CA GLN A 58 18.72 7.31 -3.05
C GLN A 58 18.12 8.04 -1.86
N MET A 59 16.87 7.75 -1.53
CA MET A 59 16.18 8.19 -0.32
C MET A 59 15.65 6.99 0.47
N TRP A 60 15.58 7.15 1.79
CA TRP A 60 15.06 6.14 2.70
C TRP A 60 13.55 6.29 2.90
N LEU A 61 12.87 5.16 2.90
CA LEU A 61 11.47 5.00 3.23
C LEU A 61 11.35 4.16 4.50
N ASN A 62 10.37 4.47 5.33
CA ASN A 62 10.08 3.74 6.56
C ASN A 62 8.58 3.40 6.61
N LEU A 63 8.26 2.16 6.94
CA LEU A 63 6.90 1.68 7.16
C LEU A 63 6.77 1.12 8.57
N ARG A 64 5.72 1.51 9.28
CA ARG A 64 5.47 1.02 10.63
C ARG A 64 4.01 0.63 10.84
N GLY A 65 3.76 -0.56 11.40
CA GLY A 65 2.40 -1.06 11.61
C GLY A 65 2.37 -2.54 11.96
N ALA A 66 1.23 -3.20 11.78
CA ALA A 66 1.15 -4.66 11.92
C ALA A 66 1.98 -5.34 10.81
N SER A 67 2.67 -6.43 11.15
CA SER A 67 3.58 -7.15 10.23
C SER A 67 3.00 -7.40 8.82
N HIS A 68 1.78 -7.94 8.74
CA HIS A 68 1.12 -8.20 7.45
C HIS A 68 0.81 -6.93 6.65
N ASN A 69 0.49 -5.84 7.36
CA ASN A 69 0.21 -4.53 6.76
C ASN A 69 1.50 -3.87 6.25
N VAL A 70 2.59 -3.97 7.01
CA VAL A 70 3.92 -3.48 6.60
C VAL A 70 4.41 -4.23 5.38
N ALA A 71 4.29 -5.57 5.36
CA ALA A 71 4.65 -6.39 4.21
C ALA A 71 3.84 -6.02 2.95
N ALA A 72 2.51 -5.88 3.08
CA ALA A 72 1.64 -5.50 1.97
C ALA A 72 1.92 -4.08 1.45
N ALA A 73 2.14 -3.11 2.35
CA ALA A 73 2.50 -1.74 1.98
C ALA A 73 3.85 -1.68 1.27
N LYS A 74 4.83 -2.47 1.72
CA LYS A 74 6.15 -2.54 1.08
C LYS A 74 6.07 -3.07 -0.35
N LEU A 75 5.26 -4.10 -0.60
CA LEU A 75 5.02 -4.62 -1.95
C LEU A 75 4.38 -3.54 -2.84
N PHE A 76 3.37 -2.84 -2.33
CA PHE A 76 2.72 -1.76 -3.06
C PHE A 76 3.68 -0.63 -3.43
N VAL A 77 4.50 -0.19 -2.48
CA VAL A 77 5.50 0.86 -2.74
C VAL A 77 6.54 0.37 -3.75
N ARG A 78 6.98 -0.89 -3.67
CA ARG A 78 7.89 -1.51 -4.66
C ARG A 78 7.28 -1.51 -6.06
N GLY A 79 6.03 -1.94 -6.20
CA GLY A 79 5.32 -1.90 -7.48
C GLY A 79 5.23 -0.50 -8.07
N LEU A 80 5.03 0.53 -7.23
CA LEU A 80 5.05 1.94 -7.65
C LEU A 80 6.44 2.40 -8.11
N VAL A 81 7.52 2.01 -7.43
CA VAL A 81 8.88 2.53 -7.73
C VAL A 81 9.58 1.77 -8.84
N ASN A 82 9.29 0.47 -9.00
CA ASN A 82 9.95 -0.40 -9.96
C ASN A 82 9.19 -0.47 -11.30
N GLU A 83 8.01 0.16 -11.38
CA GLU A 83 7.10 0.04 -12.53
C GLU A 83 6.83 -1.44 -12.90
N GLU A 84 6.64 -2.28 -11.88
CA GLU A 84 6.38 -3.72 -12.05
C GLU A 84 5.10 -3.94 -12.88
N GLN A 85 5.06 -5.06 -13.62
CA GLN A 85 4.15 -5.37 -14.73
C GLN A 85 2.80 -4.63 -14.75
N GLN A 86 2.58 -3.86 -15.82
CA GLN A 86 1.29 -3.20 -16.07
C GLN A 86 0.36 -4.11 -16.87
N GLN A 87 -0.84 -4.34 -16.34
CA GLN A 87 -1.90 -5.06 -17.05
C GLN A 87 -3.19 -4.25 -17.08
N GLU A 88 -3.70 -4.03 -18.29
CA GLU A 88 -5.06 -3.52 -18.49
C GLU A 88 -6.06 -4.66 -18.44
N VAL A 89 -7.12 -4.50 -17.64
CA VAL A 89 -8.21 -5.47 -17.51
C VAL A 89 -9.53 -4.79 -17.82
N SER A 90 -10.21 -5.23 -18.87
CA SER A 90 -11.57 -4.79 -19.20
C SER A 90 -12.59 -5.49 -18.28
N TYR A 91 -13.64 -4.77 -17.88
CA TYR A 91 -14.74 -5.31 -17.09
C TYR A 91 -16.11 -4.92 -17.66
N PRO A 92 -17.16 -5.74 -17.46
CA PRO A 92 -18.51 -5.40 -17.86
C PRO A 92 -19.03 -4.12 -17.19
N SER A 93 -19.75 -3.26 -17.91
CA SER A 93 -20.26 -1.97 -17.41
C SER A 93 -21.07 -2.06 -16.11
N VAL A 94 -21.76 -3.18 -15.89
CA VAL A 94 -22.52 -3.44 -14.65
C VAL A 94 -21.63 -3.45 -13.40
N LEU A 95 -20.33 -3.72 -13.53
CA LEU A 95 -19.36 -3.69 -12.43
C LEU A 95 -18.75 -2.29 -12.20
N HIS A 96 -19.06 -1.29 -13.03
CA HIS A 96 -18.45 0.04 -12.89
C HIS A 96 -18.71 0.68 -11.52
N CYS A 97 -19.90 0.47 -10.95
CA CYS A 97 -20.22 0.97 -9.61
C CYS A 97 -19.42 0.28 -8.49
N VAL A 98 -18.88 -0.92 -8.73
CA VAL A 98 -18.02 -1.61 -7.76
C VAL A 98 -16.69 -0.88 -7.63
N PHE A 99 -16.12 -0.41 -8.76
CA PHE A 99 -14.83 0.28 -8.77
C PHE A 99 -14.95 1.79 -8.50
N CYS A 100 -16.00 2.45 -8.97
CA CYS A 100 -16.19 3.91 -8.82
C CYS A 100 -17.16 4.31 -7.70
N GLY A 101 -17.92 3.36 -7.15
CA GLY A 101 -18.93 3.61 -6.11
C GLY A 101 -18.37 3.57 -4.70
N ALA A 102 -19.28 3.68 -3.71
CA ALA A 102 -18.98 3.55 -2.28
C ALA A 102 -17.77 4.35 -1.78
N ARG A 103 -17.49 5.51 -2.40
CA ARG A 103 -16.31 6.35 -2.11
C ARG A 103 -14.97 5.60 -2.19
N GLY A 104 -14.89 4.58 -3.05
CA GLY A 104 -13.66 3.80 -3.26
C GLY A 104 -13.39 2.73 -2.21
N LEU A 105 -14.32 2.40 -1.30
CA LEU A 105 -14.08 1.38 -0.27
C LEU A 105 -13.70 0.00 -0.84
N PHE A 106 -14.34 -0.41 -1.94
CA PHE A 106 -13.99 -1.66 -2.61
C PHE A 106 -12.58 -1.59 -3.20
N MET A 107 -12.21 -0.47 -3.82
CA MET A 107 -10.88 -0.26 -4.37
C MET A 107 -9.80 -0.29 -3.29
N ASP A 108 -10.05 0.40 -2.16
CA ASP A 108 -9.14 0.35 -1.01
C ASP A 108 -8.95 -1.09 -0.49
N CYS A 109 -10.01 -1.92 -0.51
CA CYS A 109 -9.90 -3.33 -0.14
C CYS A 109 -9.13 -4.15 -1.17
N LEU A 110 -9.40 -3.92 -2.47
CA LEU A 110 -8.73 -4.64 -3.55
C LEU A 110 -7.23 -4.33 -3.56
N ILE A 111 -6.85 -3.06 -3.53
CA ILE A 111 -5.45 -2.58 -3.46
C ILE A 111 -4.74 -3.17 -2.24
N ARG A 112 -5.38 -3.17 -1.07
CA ARG A 112 -4.79 -3.74 0.16
C ARG A 112 -4.49 -5.23 0.03
N ASN A 113 -5.39 -5.98 -0.60
CA ASN A 113 -5.28 -7.43 -0.69
C ASN A 113 -4.33 -7.89 -1.80
N THR A 114 -4.22 -7.11 -2.88
CA THR A 114 -3.33 -7.44 -4.01
C THR A 114 -1.98 -6.74 -3.92
N SER A 115 -1.84 -5.71 -3.08
CA SER A 115 -0.71 -4.79 -3.07
C SER A 115 -0.44 -4.13 -4.43
N ALA A 116 -1.40 -4.16 -5.36
CA ALA A 116 -1.26 -3.54 -6.67
C ALA A 116 -1.84 -2.13 -6.66
N HIS A 117 -1.20 -1.19 -7.36
CA HIS A 117 -1.79 0.10 -7.65
C HIS A 117 -2.81 -0.04 -8.79
N ILE A 118 -4.06 0.37 -8.52
CA ILE A 118 -5.18 0.14 -9.42
C ILE A 118 -5.79 1.48 -9.83
N LEU A 119 -5.76 1.76 -11.14
CA LEU A 119 -6.35 2.96 -11.73
C LEU A 119 -7.55 2.59 -12.59
N VAL A 120 -8.72 3.20 -12.34
CA VAL A 120 -9.90 3.00 -13.19
C VAL A 120 -9.87 3.95 -14.37
N CYS A 121 -9.85 3.40 -15.58
CA CYS A 121 -9.88 4.12 -16.84
C CYS A 121 -11.32 4.35 -17.33
N ILE A 122 -11.48 5.35 -18.20
CA ILE A 122 -12.78 5.83 -18.70
C ILE A 122 -13.47 4.79 -19.62
N GLU A 123 -12.72 3.81 -20.16
CA GLU A 123 -13.23 2.78 -21.09
C GLU A 123 -13.63 1.45 -20.41
N LEU A 124 -14.04 1.48 -19.14
CA LEU A 124 -14.39 0.26 -18.38
C LEU A 124 -13.19 -0.71 -18.24
N SER A 125 -12.00 -0.17 -18.04
CA SER A 125 -10.81 -0.94 -17.71
C SER A 125 -10.14 -0.42 -16.44
N PHE A 126 -9.27 -1.23 -15.84
CA PHE A 126 -8.31 -0.74 -14.85
C PHE A 126 -6.89 -1.26 -15.12
N VAL A 127 -5.90 -0.48 -14.70
CA VAL A 127 -4.47 -0.87 -14.77
C VAL A 127 -4.04 -1.38 -13.41
N LEU A 128 -3.52 -2.61 -13.36
CA LEU A 128 -2.80 -3.15 -12.20
C LEU A 128 -1.31 -2.82 -12.35
N LEU A 129 -0.68 -2.37 -11.26
CA LEU A 129 0.77 -2.17 -11.16
C LEU A 129 1.27 -2.83 -9.87
N GLY A 130 2.02 -3.92 -10.00
CA GLY A 130 2.60 -4.70 -8.89
C GLY A 130 2.84 -6.17 -9.26
N ASP A 131 3.81 -6.82 -8.62
CA ASP A 131 4.15 -8.26 -8.75
C ASP A 131 3.13 -9.22 -8.12
#